data_AF-A0AAU2X032-F1
#
_entry.id   AF-A0AAU2X032-F1
#
_cell.length_a   1.000
_cell.length_b   1.000
_cell.length_c   1.000
_cell.angle_alpha   90.00
_cell.angle_beta   90.00
_cell.angle_gamma   90.00
#
_symmetry.space_group_name_H-M   'P 1'
#
loop_
_entity.id
_entity.type
_entity.pdbx_description
1 polymer ?
#
loop_
_entity_poly.entity_id
_entity_poly.type
_entity_poly.pdbx_seq_one_letter_code
_entity_poly.pdbx_strand_id
1 'polypeptide(L)'
;MTARTARKITVEHGPVATAAKAAPGVWKPVAVYPALTTAQGVVDRIHHAKWLPSYAPAGTFEAYHAPHEDGGTAVWVRYTVGAPAVEPRPTSMTYRVCDRGSGRGYVGVSIVTVVVSPDCPRCGGPRGEARSHWFPEDGAWYGVSRWDNACGHQDSYVAVLAEYRKLVAQLEAAERQYEARVDKHDLARLGEYADAVRLLLAFGAGTPGLHARQGALCLDMRAHHEAALRIQEELARRSGRMSVRNAAWFLAGLAAAPEAFGPRDVADA
;
A
#
# COMPACT_ATOMS: atom_id res chain seq x y z
N MET A 1 33.41 -1.40 -14.47
CA MET A 1 32.49 -2.05 -13.52
C MET A 1 32.29 -3.49 -13.97
N THR A 2 32.93 -4.46 -13.30
CA THR A 2 32.76 -5.88 -13.61
C THR A 2 31.39 -6.34 -13.12
N ALA A 3 30.58 -6.93 -14.01
CA ALA A 3 29.29 -7.51 -13.65
C ALA A 3 29.52 -8.65 -12.65
N ARG A 4 29.22 -8.41 -11.37
CA ARG A 4 29.33 -9.41 -10.32
C ARG A 4 28.25 -10.47 -10.58
N THR A 5 28.64 -11.67 -10.97
CA THR A 5 27.71 -12.79 -11.20
C THR A 5 26.84 -12.98 -9.96
N ALA A 6 25.52 -12.80 -10.11
CA ALA A 6 24.59 -12.93 -9.00
C ALA A 6 24.66 -14.35 -8.44
N ARG A 7 25.04 -14.49 -7.18
CA ARG A 7 25.09 -15.79 -6.50
C ARG A 7 23.68 -16.37 -6.46
N LYS A 8 23.50 -17.60 -6.98
CA LYS A 8 22.22 -18.31 -6.88
C LYS A 8 21.90 -18.53 -5.41
N ILE A 9 20.74 -18.03 -4.97
CA ILE A 9 20.25 -18.23 -3.61
C ILE A 9 19.50 -19.56 -3.57
N THR A 10 19.93 -20.45 -2.67
CA THR A 10 19.20 -21.68 -2.33
C THR A 10 18.46 -21.42 -1.03
N VAL A 11 17.14 -21.51 -1.06
CA VAL A 11 16.27 -21.24 0.11
C VAL A 11 15.67 -22.55 0.59
N GLU A 12 15.81 -22.84 1.87
CA GLU A 12 15.16 -23.99 2.52
C GLU A 12 13.73 -23.62 2.92
N HIS A 13 12.78 -23.86 2.00
CA HIS A 13 11.38 -23.49 2.21
C HIS A 13 10.66 -24.33 3.29
N GLY A 14 11.14 -25.56 3.55
CA GLY A 14 10.55 -26.46 4.56
C GLY A 14 10.52 -25.84 5.97
N PRO A 15 11.68 -25.49 6.55
CA PRO A 15 11.74 -24.84 7.86
C PRO A 15 10.90 -23.56 7.97
N VAL A 16 10.89 -22.71 6.93
CA VAL A 16 10.09 -21.47 6.90
C VAL A 16 8.59 -21.77 6.95
N ALA A 17 8.11 -22.72 6.15
CA ALA A 17 6.70 -23.11 6.16
C ALA A 17 6.28 -23.71 7.51
N THR A 18 7.14 -24.56 8.12
CA THR A 18 6.92 -25.12 9.46
C THR A 18 6.81 -24.00 10.51
N ALA A 19 7.72 -23.02 10.48
CA ALA A 19 7.70 -21.88 11.41
C ALA A 19 6.45 -20.99 11.24
N ALA A 20 5.96 -20.81 10.01
CA ALA A 20 4.73 -20.09 9.75
C ALA A 20 3.48 -20.86 10.23
N LYS A 21 3.44 -22.19 10.05
CA LYS A 21 2.35 -23.05 10.56
C LYS A 21 2.30 -23.06 12.09
N ALA A 22 3.45 -22.99 12.76
CA ALA A 22 3.53 -22.93 14.22
C ALA A 22 3.01 -21.61 14.82
N ALA A 23 2.88 -20.55 14.01
CA ALA A 23 2.33 -19.26 14.43
C ALA A 23 1.39 -18.70 13.35
N PRO A 24 0.16 -19.27 13.22
CA PRO A 24 -0.82 -18.81 12.23
C PRO A 24 -1.09 -17.30 12.34
N GLY A 25 -1.23 -16.63 11.19
CA GLY A 25 -1.42 -15.19 11.09
C GLY A 25 -0.13 -14.35 11.19
N VAL A 26 0.97 -14.90 11.71
CA VAL A 26 2.24 -14.17 11.88
C VAL A 26 3.09 -14.26 10.62
N TRP A 27 3.54 -13.10 10.12
CA TRP A 27 4.45 -13.01 8.98
C TRP A 27 5.86 -13.51 9.34
N LYS A 28 6.42 -14.34 8.46
CA LYS A 28 7.77 -14.90 8.54
C LYS A 28 8.57 -14.52 7.29
N PRO A 29 9.85 -14.14 7.44
CA PRO A 29 10.71 -13.89 6.30
C PRO A 29 11.03 -15.22 5.61
N VAL A 30 11.02 -15.23 4.28
CA VAL A 30 11.42 -16.38 3.46
C VAL A 30 12.88 -16.22 3.02
N ALA A 31 13.18 -15.19 2.23
CA ALA A 31 14.51 -14.84 1.77
C ALA A 31 14.50 -13.45 1.10
N VAL A 32 15.67 -12.88 0.87
CA VAL A 32 15.87 -11.70 0.02
C VAL A 32 16.41 -12.15 -1.33
N TYR A 33 15.65 -11.92 -2.40
CA TYR A 33 16.04 -12.30 -3.76
C TYR A 33 16.69 -11.12 -4.48
N PRO A 34 17.67 -11.32 -5.38
CA PRO A 34 18.36 -10.21 -6.04
C PRO A 34 17.48 -9.42 -7.01
N ALA A 35 16.42 -10.04 -7.53
CA ALA A 35 15.56 -9.46 -8.56
C ALA A 35 14.08 -9.59 -8.21
N LEU A 36 13.32 -8.53 -8.52
CA LEU A 36 11.87 -8.45 -8.31
C LEU A 36 11.12 -9.60 -8.99
N THR A 37 11.45 -9.90 -10.25
CA THR A 37 10.80 -10.97 -11.03
C THR A 37 11.00 -12.34 -10.39
N THR A 38 12.14 -12.57 -9.73
CA THR A 38 12.41 -13.82 -9.00
C THR A 38 11.56 -13.89 -7.73
N ALA A 39 11.52 -12.81 -6.95
CA ALA A 39 10.70 -12.75 -5.75
C ALA A 39 9.21 -12.93 -6.07
N GLN A 40 8.72 -12.31 -7.13
CA GLN A 40 7.33 -12.45 -7.59
C GLN A 40 7.01 -13.89 -8.00
N GLY A 41 7.89 -14.52 -8.78
CA GLY A 41 7.72 -15.94 -9.13
C GLY A 41 7.73 -16.89 -7.92
N VAL A 42 8.41 -16.52 -6.82
CA VAL A 42 8.37 -17.27 -5.56
C VAL A 42 7.04 -17.05 -4.83
N VAL A 43 6.56 -15.81 -4.74
CA VAL A 43 5.23 -15.49 -4.17
C VAL A 43 4.14 -16.29 -4.87
N ASP A 44 4.12 -16.30 -6.20
CA ASP A 44 3.14 -17.04 -6.99
C ASP A 44 3.19 -18.55 -6.72
N ARG A 45 4.40 -19.12 -6.61
CA ARG A 45 4.58 -20.55 -6.29
C ARG A 45 4.10 -20.88 -4.88
N ILE A 46 4.27 -19.98 -3.91
CA ILE A 46 3.76 -20.16 -2.55
C ILE A 46 2.23 -20.15 -2.57
N HIS A 47 1.59 -19.16 -3.21
CA HIS A 47 0.12 -19.07 -3.29
C HIS A 47 -0.51 -20.33 -3.89
N HIS A 48 0.11 -20.86 -4.94
CA HIS A 48 -0.40 -22.03 -5.67
C HIS A 48 0.18 -23.37 -5.18
N ALA A 49 1.04 -23.38 -4.15
CA ALA A 49 1.84 -24.53 -3.74
C ALA A 49 2.59 -25.23 -4.91
N LYS A 50 2.88 -24.50 -5.98
CA LYS A 50 3.41 -25.04 -7.23
C LYS A 50 4.91 -25.26 -7.10
N TRP A 51 5.32 -26.54 -7.16
CA TRP A 51 6.72 -26.97 -7.00
C TRP A 51 7.34 -26.64 -5.63
N LEU A 52 6.51 -26.27 -4.66
CA LEU A 52 6.91 -26.02 -3.27
C LEU A 52 5.94 -26.75 -2.33
N PRO A 53 6.06 -28.09 -2.22
CA PRO A 53 5.11 -28.91 -1.45
C PRO A 53 5.02 -28.51 0.03
N SER A 54 6.04 -27.86 0.58
CA SER A 54 6.03 -27.34 1.96
C SER A 54 4.89 -26.34 2.23
N TYR A 55 4.42 -25.63 1.20
CA TYR A 55 3.32 -24.67 1.31
C TYR A 55 1.96 -25.23 0.88
N ALA A 56 1.83 -26.56 0.70
CA ALA A 56 0.55 -27.18 0.40
C ALA A 56 -0.38 -27.24 1.65
N PRO A 57 -1.72 -27.22 1.44
CA PRO A 57 -2.40 -27.05 0.16
C PRO A 57 -2.40 -25.59 -0.33
N ALA A 58 -2.65 -25.39 -1.64
CA ALA A 58 -2.75 -24.05 -2.25
C ALA A 58 -3.79 -23.18 -1.51
N GLY A 59 -3.50 -21.89 -1.38
CA GLY A 59 -4.36 -20.93 -0.67
C GLY A 59 -4.24 -20.95 0.86
N THR A 60 -3.44 -21.84 1.45
CA THR A 60 -3.24 -21.86 2.92
C THR A 60 -2.16 -20.92 3.43
N PHE A 61 -1.43 -20.31 2.51
CA PHE A 61 -0.42 -19.30 2.79
C PHE A 61 -0.72 -18.04 2.01
N GLU A 62 -0.60 -16.91 2.69
CA GLU A 62 -0.41 -15.63 2.04
C GLU A 62 1.07 -15.33 1.92
N ALA A 63 1.46 -14.75 0.79
CA ALA A 63 2.82 -14.31 0.54
C ALA A 63 2.83 -12.97 -0.16
N TYR A 64 3.86 -12.17 0.07
CA TYR A 64 4.13 -10.94 -0.67
C TYR A 64 5.63 -10.73 -0.82
N HIS A 65 5.98 -9.78 -1.68
CA HIS A 65 7.35 -9.30 -1.81
C HIS A 65 7.45 -7.79 -1.56
N ALA A 66 8.58 -7.33 -1.03
CA ALA A 66 8.83 -5.92 -0.76
C ALA A 66 10.30 -5.56 -0.98
N PRO A 67 10.64 -4.28 -1.27
CA PRO A 67 12.04 -3.85 -1.36
C PRO A 67 12.83 -4.12 -0.06
N HIS A 68 14.12 -4.36 -0.20
CA HIS A 68 15.06 -4.57 0.92
C HIS A 68 16.21 -3.55 0.84
N GLU A 69 16.71 -3.05 1.97
CA GLU A 69 17.72 -1.98 2.04
C GLU A 69 19.06 -2.37 1.43
N ASP A 70 19.48 -3.62 1.62
CA ASP A 70 20.72 -4.19 1.05
C ASP A 70 20.66 -4.41 -0.48
N GLY A 71 19.59 -3.96 -1.12
CA GLY A 71 19.29 -4.28 -2.51
C GLY A 71 18.59 -5.64 -2.64
N GLY A 72 17.72 -5.75 -3.64
CA GLY A 72 16.90 -6.94 -3.86
C GLY A 72 15.47 -6.79 -3.34
N THR A 73 14.81 -7.92 -3.15
CA THR A 73 13.38 -8.01 -2.85
C THR A 73 13.14 -9.13 -1.85
N ALA A 74 12.73 -8.76 -0.64
CA ALA A 74 12.37 -9.69 0.42
C ALA A 74 11.03 -10.35 0.10
N VAL A 75 10.91 -11.65 0.36
CA VAL A 75 9.64 -12.39 0.33
C VAL A 75 9.25 -12.75 1.75
N TRP A 76 7.99 -12.51 2.07
CA TRP A 76 7.38 -12.79 3.36
C TRP A 76 6.17 -13.69 3.18
N VAL A 77 5.92 -14.55 4.16
CA VAL A 77 4.82 -15.51 4.15
C VAL A 77 4.12 -15.57 5.51
N ARG A 78 2.82 -15.80 5.54
CA ARG A 78 2.07 -16.20 6.75
C ARG A 78 1.14 -17.36 6.45
N TYR A 79 0.95 -18.24 7.41
CA TYR A 79 -0.05 -19.30 7.32
C TYR A 79 -1.40 -18.77 7.77
N THR A 80 -2.47 -19.00 7.00
CA THR A 80 -3.78 -18.39 7.25
C THR A 80 -4.80 -19.35 7.86
N VAL A 81 -4.59 -20.66 7.75
CA VAL A 81 -5.54 -21.65 8.28
C VAL A 81 -5.45 -21.73 9.80
N GLY A 82 -6.60 -21.74 10.47
CA GLY A 82 -6.71 -21.86 11.92
C GLY A 82 -6.42 -20.58 12.70
N ALA A 83 -6.00 -19.50 12.03
CA ALA A 83 -5.93 -18.18 12.65
C ALA A 83 -7.33 -17.56 12.70
N PRO A 84 -7.71 -16.90 13.82
CA PRO A 84 -8.96 -16.16 13.90
C PRO A 84 -8.97 -15.06 12.85
N ALA A 85 -10.02 -15.03 12.02
CA ALA A 85 -10.31 -14.05 10.97
C ALA A 85 -9.09 -13.20 10.54
N VAL A 86 -8.16 -13.81 9.80
CA VAL A 86 -6.93 -13.13 9.39
C VAL A 86 -7.30 -11.95 8.50
N GLU A 87 -7.12 -10.74 9.04
CA GLU A 87 -7.37 -9.53 8.26
C GLU A 87 -6.42 -9.49 7.06
N PRO A 88 -6.92 -9.15 5.85
CA PRO A 88 -6.06 -8.95 4.69
C PRO A 88 -4.98 -7.93 5.02
N ARG A 89 -3.76 -8.14 4.50
CA ARG A 89 -2.66 -7.19 4.71
C ARG A 89 -3.08 -5.79 4.28
N PRO A 90 -2.94 -4.77 5.15
CA PRO A 90 -3.27 -3.40 4.81
C PRO A 90 -2.35 -2.92 3.68
N THR A 91 -2.82 -1.96 2.90
CA THR A 91 -2.08 -1.40 1.76
C THR A 91 -1.32 -0.14 2.07
N SER A 92 -1.59 0.38 3.25
CA SER A 92 -1.06 1.61 3.78
C SER A 92 -1.27 1.60 5.28
N MET A 93 -0.43 2.34 5.98
CA MET A 93 -0.56 2.56 7.41
C MET A 93 -0.72 4.06 7.66
N THR A 94 -1.61 4.39 8.59
CA THR A 94 -1.83 5.76 9.04
C THR A 94 -1.25 5.93 10.42
N TYR A 95 -0.35 6.90 10.59
CA TYR A 95 0.28 7.22 11.86
C TYR A 95 0.13 8.70 12.18
N ARG A 96 0.06 9.03 13.47
CA ARG A 96 0.25 10.39 13.96
C ARG A 96 1.71 10.53 14.39
N VAL A 97 2.50 11.34 13.70
CA VAL A 97 3.93 11.49 14.00
C VAL A 97 4.25 12.92 14.38
N CYS A 98 5.24 13.12 15.24
CA CYS A 98 5.73 14.45 15.55
C CYS A 98 6.67 14.94 14.45
N ASP A 99 6.40 16.12 13.91
CA ASP A 99 7.26 16.86 13.00
C ASP A 99 7.80 18.10 13.71
N ARG A 100 9.12 18.10 13.93
CA ARG A 100 9.87 19.20 14.56
C ARG A 100 10.44 20.18 13.51
N GLY A 101 10.03 20.04 12.25
CA GLY A 101 10.57 20.77 11.11
C GLY A 101 11.89 20.17 10.60
N SER A 102 12.30 20.61 9.41
CA SER A 102 13.58 20.25 8.77
C SER A 102 14.56 21.42 8.68
N GLY A 103 14.18 22.60 9.17
CA GLY A 103 14.99 23.81 9.13
C GLY A 103 16.12 23.84 10.16
N ARG A 104 17.02 24.82 10.05
CA ARG A 104 18.13 25.03 11.00
C ARG A 104 17.68 25.52 12.39
N GLY A 105 16.41 25.89 12.55
CA GLY A 105 15.84 26.39 13.79
C GLY A 105 14.70 25.52 14.27
N TYR A 106 14.56 25.43 15.59
CA TYR A 106 13.41 24.81 16.22
C TYR A 106 12.15 25.66 15.98
N VAL A 107 11.09 25.04 15.47
CA VAL A 107 9.80 25.71 15.16
C VAL A 107 8.64 25.20 16.02
N GLY A 108 8.94 24.41 17.06
CA GLY A 108 7.95 23.71 17.86
C GLY A 108 7.61 22.32 17.31
N VAL A 109 6.81 21.58 18.09
CA VAL A 109 6.27 20.28 17.69
C VAL A 109 4.93 20.47 16.99
N SER A 110 4.83 19.93 15.77
CA SER A 110 3.55 19.73 15.08
C SER A 110 3.22 18.24 14.99
N ILE A 111 1.94 17.87 15.15
CA ILE A 111 1.50 16.47 14.99
C ILE A 111 0.85 16.32 13.63
N VAL A 112 1.47 15.51 12.78
CA VAL A 112 1.04 15.29 11.39
C VAL A 112 0.50 13.87 11.27
N THR A 113 -0.68 13.74 10.66
CA THR A 113 -1.20 12.44 10.23
C THR A 113 -0.55 12.08 8.90
N VAL A 114 0.19 10.99 8.88
CA VAL A 114 0.95 10.52 7.72
C VAL A 114 0.43 9.18 7.26
N VAL A 115 0.43 9.01 5.94
CA VAL A 115 0.08 7.77 5.26
C VAL A 115 1.34 7.21 4.61
N VAL A 116 1.73 6.00 4.98
CA VAL A 116 2.97 5.36 4.53
C VAL A 116 2.77 3.92 4.10
N SER A 117 3.81 3.31 3.53
CA SER A 117 3.82 1.90 3.17
C SER A 117 3.55 1.00 4.39
N PRO A 118 2.82 -0.13 4.22
CA PRO A 118 2.70 -1.15 5.26
C PRO A 118 4.00 -1.94 5.49
N ASP A 119 5.06 -1.66 4.72
CA ASP A 119 6.35 -2.35 4.81
C ASP A 119 7.41 -1.53 5.54
N CYS A 120 8.17 -2.21 6.38
CA CYS A 120 9.39 -1.70 6.96
C CYS A 120 10.36 -1.32 5.83
N PRO A 121 10.87 -0.09 5.79
CA PRO A 121 11.72 0.39 4.69
C PRO A 121 13.09 -0.30 4.66
N ARG A 122 13.46 -0.97 5.77
CA ARG A 122 14.73 -1.68 5.91
C ARG A 122 14.68 -3.08 5.32
N CYS A 123 13.73 -3.91 5.77
CA CYS A 123 13.70 -5.33 5.40
C CYS A 123 12.46 -5.77 4.60
N GLY A 124 11.52 -4.85 4.33
CA GLY A 124 10.26 -5.17 3.67
C GLY A 124 9.26 -5.96 4.52
N GLY A 125 9.56 -6.24 5.79
CA GLY A 125 8.63 -6.90 6.72
C GLY A 125 7.45 -6.03 7.09
N PRO A 126 6.35 -6.60 7.62
CA PRO A 126 5.16 -5.82 7.91
C PRO A 126 5.42 -4.83 9.05
N ARG A 127 4.88 -3.61 8.89
CA ARG A 127 4.85 -2.66 9.99
C ARG A 127 3.83 -3.05 11.04
N GLY A 128 4.12 -2.67 12.28
CA GLY A 128 3.22 -2.88 13.41
C GLY A 128 2.02 -1.93 13.40
N GLU A 129 1.00 -2.30 14.15
CA GLU A 129 -0.17 -1.44 14.36
C GLU A 129 0.18 -0.20 15.20
N ALA A 130 -0.51 0.89 14.90
CA ALA A 130 -0.35 2.16 15.61
C ALA A 130 -0.93 2.05 17.03
N ARG A 131 -0.11 2.36 18.05
CA ARG A 131 -0.54 2.51 19.45
C ARG A 131 -0.40 3.95 19.90
N SER A 132 -1.35 4.46 20.67
CA SER A 132 -1.26 5.81 21.22
C SER A 132 -0.10 5.92 22.20
N HIS A 133 0.68 6.99 22.08
CA HIS A 133 1.77 7.34 22.97
C HIS A 133 1.74 8.85 23.23
N TRP A 134 1.87 9.23 24.49
CA TRP A 134 1.90 10.63 24.91
C TRP A 134 3.30 10.97 25.42
N PHE A 135 3.81 12.12 25.00
CA PHE A 135 5.09 12.63 25.51
C PHE A 135 4.99 14.14 25.77
N PRO A 136 5.74 14.66 26.77
CA PRO A 136 5.85 16.09 27.02
C PRO A 136 6.96 16.73 26.17
N GLU A 137 6.69 17.89 25.56
CA GLU A 137 7.68 18.74 24.88
C GLU A 137 7.18 20.20 24.92
N ASP A 138 8.08 21.19 25.06
CA ASP A 138 7.73 22.62 25.20
C ASP A 138 6.67 22.97 26.26
N GLY A 139 6.60 22.20 27.36
CA GLY A 139 5.59 22.40 28.39
C GLY A 139 4.17 21.98 28.00
N ALA A 140 3.99 21.35 26.83
CA ALA A 140 2.74 20.77 26.36
C ALA A 140 2.85 19.23 26.27
N TRP A 141 1.71 18.54 26.25
CA TRP A 141 1.62 17.10 26.04
C TRP A 141 1.10 16.80 24.64
N TYR A 142 1.81 15.96 23.89
CA TYR A 142 1.47 15.60 22.54
C TYR A 142 1.17 14.11 22.41
N GLY A 143 0.09 13.79 21.69
CA GLY A 143 -0.30 12.40 21.37
C GLY A 143 0.18 12.00 19.97
N VAL A 144 1.02 10.97 19.91
CA VAL A 144 1.55 10.36 18.68
C VAL A 144 1.24 8.87 18.62
N SER A 145 1.53 8.26 17.47
CA SER A 145 1.50 6.83 17.24
C SER A 145 2.89 6.23 17.48
N ARG A 146 2.97 5.14 18.23
CA ARG A 146 4.14 4.26 18.33
C ARG A 146 3.76 2.88 17.84
N TRP A 147 4.66 2.22 17.10
CA TRP A 147 4.45 0.88 16.60
C TRP A 147 5.74 0.08 16.71
N ASP A 148 5.62 -1.24 16.78
CA ASP A 148 6.75 -2.16 16.77
C ASP A 148 6.61 -3.05 15.54
N ASN A 149 7.61 -3.04 14.65
CA ASN A 149 7.58 -3.89 13.47
C ASN A 149 7.87 -5.34 13.87
N ALA A 150 7.14 -6.30 13.31
CA ALA A 150 7.35 -7.72 13.60
C ALA A 150 8.75 -8.22 13.19
N CYS A 151 9.43 -7.50 12.30
CA CYS A 151 10.81 -7.76 11.90
C CYS A 151 11.87 -7.27 12.91
N GLY A 152 11.48 -6.59 14.00
CA GLY A 152 12.39 -6.05 15.02
C GLY A 152 13.06 -4.72 14.66
N HIS A 153 12.94 -4.23 13.42
CA HIS A 153 13.45 -2.91 13.04
C HIS A 153 12.57 -1.79 13.61
N GLN A 154 13.20 -0.76 14.16
CA GLN A 154 12.52 0.44 14.61
C GLN A 154 12.43 1.47 13.49
N ASP A 155 11.23 1.99 13.23
CA ASP A 155 11.04 3.14 12.34
C ASP A 155 11.17 4.43 13.14
N SER A 156 12.00 5.36 12.66
CA SER A 156 12.05 6.70 13.22
C SER A 156 10.95 7.58 12.60
N TYR A 157 10.39 8.51 13.40
CA TYR A 157 9.42 9.47 12.87
C TYR A 157 9.98 10.32 11.73
N VAL A 158 11.29 10.63 11.76
CA VAL A 158 11.97 11.35 10.67
C VAL A 158 11.95 10.54 9.37
N ALA A 159 12.21 9.23 9.42
CA ALA A 159 12.17 8.38 8.24
C ALA A 159 10.75 8.26 7.68
N VAL A 160 9.75 8.13 8.56
CA VAL A 160 8.32 8.07 8.17
C VAL A 160 7.88 9.39 7.53
N LEU A 161 8.27 10.54 8.08
CA LEU A 161 8.02 11.85 7.48
C LEU A 161 8.70 12.01 6.12
N ALA A 162 9.92 11.53 5.97
CA ALA A 162 10.63 11.56 4.69
C ALA A 162 9.94 10.70 3.63
N GLU A 163 9.48 9.50 3.99
CA GLU A 163 8.69 8.64 3.11
C GLU A 163 7.38 9.30 2.69
N TYR A 164 6.64 9.87 3.65
CA TYR A 164 5.41 10.60 3.39
C TYR A 164 5.63 11.78 2.45
N ARG A 165 6.64 12.62 2.70
CA ARG A 165 6.99 13.76 1.84
C ARG A 165 7.36 13.31 0.43
N LYS A 166 8.10 12.21 0.30
CA LYS A 166 8.43 11.62 -1.01
C LYS A 166 7.17 11.18 -1.75
N LEU A 167 6.24 10.52 -1.06
CA LEU A 167 4.97 10.11 -1.64
C LEU A 167 4.17 11.33 -2.12
N VAL A 168 4.00 12.36 -1.27
CA VAL A 168 3.32 13.61 -1.65
C VAL A 168 3.97 14.27 -2.86
N ALA A 169 5.30 14.40 -2.88
CA ALA A 169 6.01 14.99 -4.02
C ALA A 169 5.82 14.19 -5.33
N GLN A 170 5.76 12.86 -5.25
CA GLN A 170 5.47 12.00 -6.40
C GLN A 170 4.03 12.21 -6.90
N LEU A 171 3.05 12.34 -5.99
CA LEU A 171 1.66 12.64 -6.34
C LEU A 171 1.55 13.97 -7.07
N GLU A 172 2.11 15.04 -6.50
CA GLU A 172 2.09 16.38 -7.11
C GLU A 172 2.80 16.42 -8.48
N ALA A 173 3.92 15.70 -8.63
CA ALA A 173 4.61 15.64 -9.92
C ALA A 173 3.76 14.91 -10.97
N ALA A 174 3.08 13.83 -10.57
CA ALA A 174 2.21 13.08 -11.45
C ALA A 174 0.97 13.90 -11.86
N GLU A 175 0.39 14.67 -10.92
CA GLU A 175 -0.70 15.63 -11.17
C GLU A 175 -0.32 16.65 -12.24
N ARG A 176 0.80 17.36 -12.06
CA ARG A 176 1.30 18.35 -13.03
C ARG A 176 1.53 17.75 -14.41
N GLN A 177 2.10 16.53 -14.49
CA GLN A 177 2.35 15.87 -15.77
C GLN A 177 1.08 15.53 -16.53
N TYR A 178 -0.01 15.21 -15.83
CA TYR A 178 -1.28 14.89 -16.45
C TYR A 178 -2.08 16.12 -16.85
N GLU A 179 -2.08 17.17 -16.02
CA GLU A 179 -2.67 18.46 -16.40
C GLU A 179 -2.04 19.01 -17.70
N ALA A 180 -0.74 18.79 -17.89
CA ALA A 180 -0.06 19.17 -19.13
C ALA A 180 -0.46 18.33 -20.37
N ARG A 181 -1.05 17.15 -20.18
CA ARG A 181 -1.37 16.18 -21.25
C ARG A 181 -2.85 16.16 -21.64
N VAL A 182 -3.74 16.66 -20.78
CA VAL A 182 -5.18 16.45 -20.92
C VAL A 182 -5.85 17.65 -21.56
N ASP A 183 -6.64 17.40 -22.60
CA ASP A 183 -7.52 18.41 -23.15
C ASP A 183 -8.62 18.75 -22.13
N LYS A 184 -8.80 20.04 -21.85
CA LYS A 184 -9.82 20.54 -20.93
C LYS A 184 -11.23 20.13 -21.36
N HIS A 185 -11.46 19.89 -22.65
CA HIS A 185 -12.76 19.48 -23.16
C HIS A 185 -13.15 18.05 -22.71
N ASP A 186 -12.17 17.15 -22.55
CA ASP A 186 -12.42 15.78 -22.08
C ASP A 186 -12.77 15.74 -20.58
N LEU A 187 -12.29 16.71 -19.79
CA LEU A 187 -12.54 16.77 -18.35
C LEU A 187 -13.99 17.12 -18.02
N ALA A 188 -14.65 17.95 -18.84
CA ALA A 188 -16.05 18.34 -18.63
C ALA A 188 -17.02 17.15 -18.71
N ARG A 189 -16.63 16.05 -19.37
CA ARG A 189 -17.44 14.84 -19.53
C ARG A 189 -17.33 13.86 -18.35
N LEU A 190 -16.44 14.13 -17.39
CA LEU A 190 -16.16 13.22 -16.27
C LEU A 190 -17.09 13.41 -15.06
N GLY A 191 -18.03 14.36 -15.13
CA GLY A 191 -19.07 14.61 -14.12
C GLY A 191 -18.51 14.85 -12.71
N GLU A 192 -19.22 14.37 -11.68
CA GLU A 192 -18.92 14.63 -10.26
C GLU A 192 -17.56 14.10 -9.80
N TYR A 193 -17.02 13.07 -10.45
CA TYR A 193 -15.72 12.49 -10.11
C TYR A 193 -14.56 13.07 -10.94
N ALA A 194 -14.77 14.16 -11.69
CA ALA A 194 -13.77 14.69 -12.62
C ALA A 194 -12.39 14.95 -11.98
N ASP A 195 -12.36 15.56 -10.79
CA ASP A 195 -11.11 15.83 -10.07
C ASP A 195 -10.42 14.54 -9.61
N ALA A 196 -11.17 13.59 -9.06
CA ALA A 196 -10.65 12.29 -8.63
C ALA A 196 -10.12 11.46 -9.80
N VAL A 197 -10.85 11.41 -10.92
CA VAL A 197 -10.42 10.73 -12.15
C VAL A 197 -9.12 11.34 -12.67
N ARG A 198 -9.02 12.68 -12.69
CA ARG A 198 -7.81 13.41 -13.07
C ARG A 198 -6.64 13.05 -12.17
N LEU A 199 -6.84 13.05 -10.87
CA LEU A 199 -5.83 12.67 -9.87
C LEU A 199 -5.32 11.23 -10.06
N LEU A 200 -6.20 10.28 -10.38
CA LEU A 200 -5.81 8.90 -10.64
C LEU A 200 -5.05 8.73 -11.95
N LEU A 201 -5.53 9.33 -13.04
CA LEU A 201 -4.86 9.22 -14.33
C LEU A 201 -3.48 9.89 -14.29
N ALA A 202 -3.37 11.02 -13.57
CA ALA A 202 -2.13 11.63 -13.17
C ALA A 202 -1.20 10.65 -12.49
N PHE A 203 -1.64 10.13 -11.35
CA PHE A 203 -0.87 9.22 -10.54
C PHE A 203 -0.38 8.00 -11.34
N GLY A 204 -1.26 7.39 -12.13
CA GLY A 204 -0.95 6.25 -12.99
C GLY A 204 0.03 6.55 -14.14
N ALA A 205 0.05 7.78 -14.67
CA ALA A 205 0.96 8.16 -15.74
C ALA A 205 2.42 8.30 -15.26
N GLY A 206 2.61 8.78 -14.02
CA GLY A 206 3.93 8.98 -13.43
C GLY A 206 4.58 7.70 -12.91
N THR A 207 3.80 6.63 -12.68
CA THR A 207 4.31 5.36 -12.15
C THR A 207 3.59 4.18 -12.79
N PRO A 208 4.18 3.55 -13.83
CA PRO A 208 3.62 2.36 -14.46
C PRO A 208 3.41 1.23 -13.45
N GLY A 209 2.32 0.49 -13.59
CA GLY A 209 2.02 -0.65 -12.72
C GLY A 209 1.38 -0.29 -11.37
N LEU A 210 1.00 0.97 -11.13
CA LEU A 210 0.26 1.34 -9.93
C LEU A 210 -1.08 0.61 -9.85
N HIS A 211 -1.34 0.11 -8.65
CA HIS A 211 -2.57 -0.60 -8.34
C HIS A 211 -3.66 0.37 -7.88
N ALA A 212 -4.92 0.14 -8.25
CA ALA A 212 -6.07 1.00 -7.92
C ALA A 212 -6.19 1.32 -6.43
N ARG A 213 -5.66 0.43 -5.60
CA ARG A 213 -5.59 0.54 -4.14
C ARG A 213 -4.69 1.68 -3.67
N GLN A 214 -3.55 1.87 -4.34
CA GLN A 214 -2.69 3.04 -4.15
C GLN A 214 -3.40 4.30 -4.68
N GLY A 215 -4.19 4.17 -5.75
CA GLY A 215 -5.04 5.23 -6.26
C GLY A 215 -6.09 5.68 -5.25
N ALA A 216 -6.84 4.76 -4.65
CA ALA A 216 -7.83 5.07 -3.60
C ALA A 216 -7.19 5.77 -2.40
N LEU A 217 -6.00 5.33 -2.00
CA LEU A 217 -5.24 6.00 -0.94
C LEU A 217 -4.87 7.44 -1.30
N CYS A 218 -4.40 7.66 -2.53
CA CYS A 218 -4.11 9.00 -3.05
C CYS A 218 -5.35 9.90 -3.02
N LEU A 219 -6.51 9.36 -3.45
CA LEU A 219 -7.78 10.09 -3.39
C LEU A 219 -8.16 10.49 -1.96
N ASP A 220 -8.05 9.55 -1.02
CA ASP A 220 -8.37 9.78 0.40
C ASP A 220 -7.48 10.88 1.00
N MET A 221 -6.17 10.86 0.70
CA MET A 221 -5.21 11.89 1.10
C MET A 221 -5.52 13.29 0.53
N ARG A 222 -6.28 13.36 -0.56
CA ARG A 222 -6.67 14.60 -1.25
C ARG A 222 -8.13 14.98 -0.99
N ALA A 223 -8.73 14.42 0.07
CA ALA A 223 -10.12 14.66 0.47
C ALA A 223 -11.18 14.23 -0.56
N HIS A 224 -10.85 13.29 -1.46
CA HIS A 224 -11.80 12.65 -2.37
C HIS A 224 -12.32 11.32 -1.78
N HIS A 225 -12.84 11.37 -0.55
CA HIS A 225 -13.21 10.19 0.25
C HIS A 225 -14.27 9.31 -0.44
N GLU A 226 -15.29 9.90 -1.05
CA GLU A 226 -16.34 9.13 -1.73
C GLU A 226 -15.77 8.35 -2.92
N ALA A 227 -14.97 9.00 -3.76
CA ALA A 227 -14.32 8.36 -4.90
C ALA A 227 -13.37 7.22 -4.45
N ALA A 228 -12.64 7.43 -3.35
CA ALA A 228 -11.80 6.40 -2.75
C ALA A 228 -12.64 5.19 -2.29
N LEU A 229 -13.77 5.43 -1.61
CA LEU A 229 -14.69 4.40 -1.16
C LEU A 229 -15.26 3.59 -2.33
N ARG A 230 -15.73 4.24 -3.40
CA ARG A 230 -16.23 3.56 -4.61
C ARG A 230 -15.19 2.62 -5.22
N ILE A 231 -13.93 3.05 -5.27
CA ILE A 231 -12.83 2.21 -5.78
C ILE A 231 -12.56 1.03 -4.86
N GLN A 232 -12.62 1.22 -3.54
CA GLN A 232 -12.44 0.13 -2.57
C GLN A 232 -13.56 -0.90 -2.67
N GLU A 233 -14.82 -0.46 -2.82
CA GLU A 233 -15.97 -1.33 -3.06
C GLU A 233 -15.81 -2.16 -4.34
N GLU A 234 -15.41 -1.51 -5.44
CA GLU A 234 -15.19 -2.21 -6.71
C GLU A 234 -13.99 -3.16 -6.66
N LEU A 235 -12.93 -2.78 -5.95
CA LEU A 235 -11.81 -3.67 -5.67
C LEU A 235 -12.24 -4.91 -4.90
N ALA A 236 -13.09 -4.76 -3.87
CA ALA A 236 -13.61 -5.88 -3.11
C ALA A 236 -14.40 -6.84 -4.02
N ARG A 237 -15.25 -6.31 -4.90
CA ARG A 237 -16.03 -7.09 -5.88
C ARG A 237 -15.13 -7.85 -6.87
N ARG A 238 -14.05 -7.24 -7.36
CA ARG A 238 -13.13 -7.84 -8.35
C ARG A 238 -12.00 -8.68 -7.75
N SER A 239 -12.11 -9.08 -6.48
CA SER A 239 -11.03 -9.81 -5.78
C SER A 239 -9.68 -9.06 -5.83
N GLY A 240 -9.74 -7.74 -5.80
CA GLY A 240 -8.58 -6.87 -5.62
C GLY A 240 -7.73 -6.67 -6.87
N ARG A 241 -8.16 -7.01 -8.09
CA ARG A 241 -7.38 -6.78 -9.32
C ARG A 241 -7.90 -5.60 -10.11
N MET A 242 -7.31 -4.42 -9.92
CA MET A 242 -7.63 -3.25 -10.74
C MET A 242 -6.41 -2.32 -10.81
N SER A 243 -6.04 -1.86 -12.01
CA SER A 243 -5.01 -0.83 -12.16
C SER A 243 -5.57 0.54 -11.78
N VAL A 244 -4.72 1.50 -11.41
CA VAL A 244 -5.16 2.89 -11.18
C VAL A 244 -5.89 3.47 -12.38
N ARG A 245 -5.43 3.15 -13.60
CA ARG A 245 -6.10 3.60 -14.83
C ARG A 245 -7.51 3.02 -14.97
N ASN A 246 -7.70 1.73 -14.69
CA ASN A 246 -9.04 1.12 -14.72
C ASN A 246 -9.94 1.67 -13.63
N ALA A 247 -9.40 2.02 -12.46
CA ALA A 247 -10.14 2.67 -11.39
C ALA A 247 -10.63 4.07 -11.81
N ALA A 248 -9.78 4.83 -12.51
CA ALA A 248 -10.16 6.12 -13.06
C ALA A 248 -11.29 5.98 -14.09
N TRP A 249 -11.21 5.00 -15.00
CA TRP A 249 -12.27 4.72 -15.95
C TRP A 249 -13.57 4.26 -15.28
N PHE A 250 -13.47 3.48 -14.21
CA PHE A 250 -14.62 3.07 -13.41
C PHE A 250 -15.35 4.29 -12.81
N LEU A 251 -14.62 5.21 -12.17
CA LEU A 251 -15.21 6.44 -11.63
C LEU A 251 -15.82 7.33 -12.72
N ALA A 252 -15.14 7.47 -13.87
CA ALA A 252 -15.68 8.19 -15.01
C ALA A 252 -17.00 7.57 -15.53
N GLY A 253 -17.08 6.23 -15.53
CA GLY A 253 -18.28 5.49 -15.91
C GLY A 253 -19.45 5.69 -14.93
N LEU A 254 -19.18 5.76 -13.62
CA LEU A 254 -20.20 6.05 -12.61
C LEU A 254 -20.82 7.44 -12.84
N ALA A 255 -19.99 8.45 -13.11
CA ALA A 255 -20.44 9.82 -13.34
C ALA A 255 -21.19 10.04 -14.67
N ALA A 256 -21.00 9.15 -15.66
CA ALA A 256 -21.70 9.19 -16.94
C ALA A 256 -23.05 8.43 -16.94
N ALA A 257 -23.26 7.53 -15.98
CA ALA A 257 -24.48 6.75 -15.83
C ALA A 257 -25.67 7.36 -15.01
N PRO A 258 -25.65 8.60 -14.45
CA PRO A 258 -26.75 9.11 -13.64
C PRO A 258 -28.11 9.10 -14.34
N GLU A 259 -28.15 9.27 -15.66
CA GLU A 259 -29.41 9.37 -16.43
C GLU A 259 -30.11 8.01 -16.65
N ALA A 260 -29.45 6.88 -16.44
CA ALA A 260 -30.03 5.55 -16.67
C ALA A 260 -30.65 4.90 -15.41
N PHE A 261 -30.39 5.46 -14.23
CA PHE A 261 -30.89 4.98 -12.93
C PHE A 261 -31.72 6.07 -12.23
N GLY A 262 -32.64 6.70 -12.97
CA GLY A 262 -33.70 7.50 -12.34
C GLY A 262 -34.42 6.68 -11.25
N PRO A 263 -34.90 7.32 -10.17
CA PRO A 263 -35.56 6.62 -9.08
C PRO A 263 -36.65 5.73 -9.67
N ARG A 264 -36.51 4.41 -9.50
CA ARG A 264 -37.67 3.54 -9.63
C ARG A 264 -38.58 4.00 -8.52
N ASP A 265 -39.64 4.72 -8.88
CA ASP A 265 -40.75 4.98 -7.97
C ASP A 265 -41.07 3.65 -7.29
N VAL A 266 -40.70 3.56 -6.02
CA VAL A 266 -41.19 2.51 -5.14
C VAL A 266 -42.63 2.94 -4.90
N ALA A 267 -43.49 2.59 -5.84
CA ALA A 267 -44.92 2.74 -5.68
C ALA A 267 -45.29 1.91 -4.45
N ASP A 268 -45.70 2.61 -3.38
CA ASP A 268 -46.31 2.02 -2.20
C ASP A 268 -47.47 1.11 -2.63
N ALA A 269 -47.32 -0.19 -2.37
CA ALA A 269 -48.37 -1.20 -2.45
C ALA A 269 -48.12 -2.27 -1.39
#